data_AF-M2SR48-F1
#
_entry.id   AF-M2SR48-F1
#
_cell.length_a   1.000
_cell.length_b   1.000
_cell.length_c   1.000
_cell.angle_alpha   90.00
_cell.angle_beta   90.00
_cell.angle_gamma   90.00
#
_symmetry.space_group_name_H-M   'P 1'
#
loop_
_entity.id
_entity.type
_entity.pdbx_description
1 polymer ?
#
loop_
_entity_poly.entity_id
_entity_poly.type
_entity_poly.pdbx_seq_one_letter_code
_entity_poly.pdbx_strand_id
1 'polypeptide(L)' 'INSALYKYLRIFAIAYLDNILVYSRESLEEHIKYIKKVLRKLKEYKLYL' A
#
# COMPACT_ATOMS: atom_id res chain seq x y z
N ILE A 1 -4.72 -3.11 9.64
CA ILE A 1 -4.15 -2.55 8.38
C ILE A 1 -3.50 -1.18 8.60
N ASN A 2 -4.20 -0.23 9.23
CA ASN A 2 -3.73 1.16 9.37
C ASN A 2 -2.34 1.33 10.04
N SER A 3 -2.02 0.53 11.06
CA SER A 3 -0.71 0.58 11.75
C SER A 3 0.45 0.03 10.90
N ALA A 4 0.20 -1.00 10.07
CA ALA A 4 1.22 -1.63 9.23
C ALA A 4 1.63 -0.76 8.04
N LEU A 5 0.67 0.00 7.49
CA LEU A 5 0.86 0.83 6.29
C LEU A 5 0.97 2.32 6.59
N TYR A 6 0.97 2.75 7.86
CA TYR A 6 1.01 4.17 8.27
C TYR A 6 2.07 4.98 7.52
N LYS A 7 3.26 4.40 7.28
CA LYS A 7 4.37 5.04 6.54
C LYS A 7 4.09 5.29 5.06
N TYR A 8 3.02 4.74 4.50
CA TYR A 8 2.62 4.87 3.10
C TYR A 8 1.33 5.69 2.95
N LEU A 9 0.54 5.79 4.03
CA LEU A 9 -0.70 6.54 4.05
C LEU A 9 -0.45 8.02 3.75
N ARG A 10 -1.32 8.61 2.92
CA ARG A 10 -1.24 10.01 2.46
C ARG A 10 -0.01 10.36 1.60
N ILE A 11 0.86 9.39 1.32
CA ILE A 11 1.99 9.57 0.39
C ILE A 11 1.62 8.98 -0.97
N PHE A 12 1.33 7.68 -1.00
CA PHE A 12 0.94 6.95 -2.22
C PHE A 12 -0.15 5.90 -1.95
N ALA A 13 -0.68 5.84 -0.72
CA ALA A 13 -1.73 4.91 -0.34
C ALA A 13 -2.81 5.60 0.52
N ILE A 14 -4.05 5.15 0.37
CA ILE A 14 -5.19 5.46 1.24
C ILE A 14 -5.78 4.13 1.68
N ALA A 15 -6.09 3.98 2.97
CA ALA A 15 -6.78 2.82 3.48
C ALA A 15 -8.19 3.21 3.94
N TYR A 16 -9.19 2.44 3.55
CA TYR A 16 -10.58 2.59 3.98
C TYR A 16 -11.17 1.21 4.26
N LEU A 17 -11.56 0.96 5.51
CA LEU A 17 -11.96 -0.36 6.01
C LEU A 17 -10.90 -1.42 5.65
N ASP A 18 -11.28 -2.40 4.81
CA ASP A 18 -10.42 -3.50 4.35
C ASP A 18 -9.73 -3.21 3.02
N ASN A 19 -10.00 -2.05 2.41
CA ASN A 19 -9.50 -1.70 1.09
C ASN A 19 -8.32 -0.73 1.19
N ILE A 20 -7.33 -0.96 0.34
CA ILE A 20 -6.17 -0.09 0.19
C ILE A 20 -6.14 0.40 -1.25
N LEU A 21 -6.36 1.70 -1.42
CA LEU A 21 -6.16 2.38 -2.69
C LEU A 21 -4.69 2.79 -2.79
N VAL A 22 -3.99 2.28 -3.78
CA VAL A 22 -2.63 2.73 -4.14
C VAL A 22 -2.75 3.66 -5.34
N TYR A 23 -2.05 4.79 -5.32
CA TYR A 23 -2.04 5.74 -6.43
C TYR A 23 -0.61 6.17 -6.77
N SER A 24 -0.41 6.58 -8.02
CA SER A 24 0.86 7.06 -8.56
C SER A 24 0.61 8.26 -9.45
N ARG A 25 1.61 9.13 -9.59
CA ARG A 25 1.46 10.38 -10.33
C ARG A 25 2.09 10.32 -11.71
N GLU A 26 3.19 9.57 -11.86
CA GLU A 26 4.07 9.75 -13.03
C GLU A 26 4.10 8.55 -13.99
N SER A 27 4.14 7.31 -13.51
CA SER A 27 4.27 6.15 -14.40
C SER A 27 3.73 4.84 -13.84
N LEU A 28 3.47 3.89 -14.75
CA LEU A 28 3.11 2.52 -14.39
C LEU A 28 4.23 1.82 -13.62
N GLU A 29 5.50 2.10 -13.92
CA GLU A 29 6.65 1.53 -13.20
C GLU A 29 6.71 1.99 -11.75
N GLU A 30 6.45 3.29 -11.50
CA GLU A 30 6.30 3.84 -10.16
C GLU A 30 5.14 3.14 -9.42
N HIS A 31 4.02 2.94 -10.12
CA HIS A 31 2.86 2.26 -9.57
C HIS A 31 3.14 0.82 -9.18
N ILE A 32 3.81 0.05 -10.03
CA ILE A 32 4.25 -1.32 -9.74
C ILE A 32 5.17 -1.34 -8.52
N LYS A 33 6.08 -0.36 -8.39
CA LYS A 33 6.96 -0.23 -7.21
C LYS A 33 6.17 0.01 -5.93
N TYR A 34 5.14 0.86 -5.95
CA TYR A 34 4.27 1.11 -4.80
C TYR A 34 3.43 -0.10 -4.41
N ILE A 35 2.84 -0.80 -5.39
CA ILE A 35 2.12 -2.05 -5.16
C ILE A 35 3.04 -3.08 -4.48
N LYS A 36 4.26 -3.29 -5.00
CA LYS A 36 5.24 -4.21 -4.40
C LYS A 36 5.57 -3.85 -2.94
N LYS A 37 5.70 -2.56 -2.60
CA LYS A 37 5.92 -2.10 -1.23
C LYS A 37 4.76 -2.43 -0.30
N VAL A 38 3.52 -2.18 -0.75
CA VAL A 38 2.31 -2.48 0.04
C VAL A 38 2.17 -3.98 0.25
N LEU A 39 2.27 -4.78 -0.81
CA LEU A 39 2.14 -6.25 -0.72
C LEU A 39 3.19 -6.87 0.20
N ARG A 40 4.46 -6.42 0.12
CA ARG A 40 5.51 -6.88 1.05
C ARG A 40 5.13 -6.58 2.49
N LYS A 41 4.59 -5.38 2.76
CA LYS A 41 4.21 -4.98 4.11
C LYS A 41 3.00 -5.75 4.64
N LEU A 42 2.02 -6.04 3.79
CA LEU A 42 0.90 -6.91 4.15
C LEU A 42 1.37 -8.32 4.51
N LYS A 43 2.34 -8.88 3.75
CA LYS A 43 2.94 -10.18 4.04
C LYS A 43 3.66 -10.21 5.39
N GLU A 44 4.47 -9.19 5.70
CA GLU A 44 5.19 -9.06 6.98
C GLU A 44 4.25 -9.09 8.19
N TYR A 45 3.06 -8.50 8.07
CA TYR A 45 2.09 -8.39 9.17
C TYR A 45 1.02 -9.49 9.14
N LYS A 46 1.13 -10.46 8.22
CA LYS A 46 0.11 -11.51 8.00
C LYS A 46 -1.30 -10.94 7.80
N LEU A 47 -1.39 -9.81 7.09
CA LEU A 47 -2.65 -9.13 6.76
C LEU A 47 -3.19 -9.60 5.41
N TYR A 48 -3.05 -10.89 5.13
CA TYR A 48 -3.65 -11.59 4.01
C TYR A 48 -4.67 -12.59 4.59
N LEU A 49 -5.81 -12.76 3.92
CA LEU A 49 -6.77 -13.82 4.24
C LEU A 49 -6.13 -15.19 4.07
#